data_AF-A0AAR5PNG5-F1
#
_entry.id   AF-A0AAR5PNG5-F1
#
_cell.length_a   1.000
_cell.length_b   1.000
_cell.length_c   1.000
_cell.angle_alpha   90.00
_cell.angle_beta   90.00
_cell.angle_gamma   90.00
#
_symmetry.space_group_name_H-M   'P 1'
#
loop_
_entity.id
_entity.type
_entity.pdbx_description
1 polymer ?
#
loop_
_entity_poly.entity_id
_entity_poly.type
_entity_poly.pdbx_seq_one_letter_code
_entity_poly.pdbx_strand_id
1 'polypeptide(L)'
;MMICRSIRQFDSGKRAAKQSVSQILPNSVSSSFYSLFFFSLVFQKGRRCPLVAPHMDQSNDIFALSPCFKIELDQVPFISGRNETKKVARRRWAILAKALKSPTASQPSSPTDEISVRRISSFMLLETRELPTAPLAHTAPTPWRSNDPVSKRTWFEYSIRVGAQLYQLNIGHRNRTFSAEDLMGFNNTGNICIWPSEETLSYYACGNLALFSGKRVLELGGGMSCLAALFVAKYAGAQRVLATDGNKASVENVQAILRCNAFACRTDCAVLRWGDAAQDSRGQFDVIVSADCLFFDDARTDLVNCLRSRLAPGGLALVMAPRRGATLDSFVGQSEAAGLRCRTVPNYSDVVWEKRLALMANADYNDNIHYPILIEVTKPER
;
A
#
# COMPACT_ATOMS: atom_id res chain seq x y z
N MET A 1 -24.91 -37.02 17.05
CA MET A 1 -25.12 -37.44 15.65
C MET A 1 -25.57 -36.28 14.72
N MET A 2 -25.08 -35.04 14.94
CA MET A 2 -25.46 -33.82 14.18
C MET A 2 -24.28 -33.13 13.47
N ILE A 3 -23.07 -33.73 13.48
CA ILE A 3 -21.87 -33.14 12.85
C ILE A 3 -21.66 -33.68 11.42
N CYS A 4 -22.20 -34.86 11.09
CA CYS A 4 -22.05 -35.45 9.74
C CYS A 4 -23.03 -34.92 8.67
N ARG A 5 -24.04 -34.10 9.02
CA ARG A 5 -24.98 -33.51 8.03
C ARG A 5 -24.48 -32.18 7.45
N SER A 6 -23.80 -31.33 8.22
CA SER A 6 -23.25 -30.06 7.71
C SER A 6 -22.08 -30.22 6.74
N ILE A 7 -21.30 -31.31 6.86
CA ILE A 7 -20.18 -31.58 5.95
C ILE A 7 -20.67 -32.02 4.55
N ARG A 8 -21.82 -32.72 4.46
CA ARG A 8 -22.40 -33.13 3.16
C ARG A 8 -23.04 -31.97 2.39
N GLN A 9 -23.59 -30.97 3.07
CA GLN A 9 -24.14 -29.76 2.42
C GLN A 9 -23.04 -28.82 1.87
N PHE A 10 -21.83 -28.87 2.44
CA PHE A 10 -20.69 -28.09 1.95
C PHE A 10 -20.06 -28.66 0.68
N ASP A 11 -20.09 -29.99 0.51
CA ASP A 11 -19.54 -30.68 -0.67
C ASP A 11 -20.49 -30.68 -1.87
N SER A 12 -21.81 -30.68 -1.67
CA SER A 12 -22.80 -30.53 -2.75
C SER A 12 -22.80 -29.11 -3.34
N GLY A 13 -22.61 -28.08 -2.51
CA GLY A 13 -22.45 -26.69 -2.96
C GLY A 13 -21.19 -26.45 -3.81
N LYS A 14 -20.09 -27.16 -3.51
CA LYS A 14 -18.85 -27.11 -4.31
C LYS A 14 -18.99 -27.77 -5.69
N ARG A 15 -19.80 -28.82 -5.81
CA ARG A 15 -20.05 -29.51 -7.10
C ARG A 15 -20.96 -28.69 -8.03
N ALA A 16 -22.01 -28.07 -7.49
CA ALA A 16 -22.89 -27.19 -8.26
C ALA A 16 -22.16 -25.92 -8.76
N ALA A 17 -21.30 -25.32 -7.93
CA ALA A 17 -20.49 -24.15 -8.32
C ALA A 17 -19.41 -24.47 -9.37
N LYS A 18 -18.88 -25.71 -9.40
CA LYS A 18 -17.94 -26.15 -10.45
C LYS A 18 -18.61 -26.34 -11.80
N GLN A 19 -19.86 -26.83 -11.85
CA GLN A 19 -20.59 -27.05 -13.10
C GLN A 19 -21.04 -25.76 -13.79
N SER A 20 -21.36 -24.69 -13.04
CA SER A 20 -21.75 -23.41 -13.64
C SER A 20 -20.58 -22.55 -14.14
N VAL A 21 -19.36 -22.78 -13.63
CA VAL A 21 -18.16 -22.02 -14.03
C VAL A 21 -17.47 -22.62 -15.27
N SER A 22 -17.66 -23.92 -15.53
CA SER A 22 -17.13 -24.58 -16.75
C SER A 22 -17.87 -24.25 -18.04
N GLN A 23 -19.00 -23.51 -17.98
CA GLN A 23 -19.76 -23.12 -19.17
C GLN A 23 -19.48 -21.68 -19.66
N ILE A 24 -18.64 -20.90 -18.95
CA ILE A 24 -18.48 -19.45 -19.23
C ILE A 24 -17.04 -19.07 -19.65
N LEU A 25 -16.02 -19.92 -19.49
CA LEU A 25 -14.64 -19.56 -19.86
C LEU A 25 -13.85 -20.71 -20.51
N PRO A 26 -13.11 -20.47 -21.61
CA PRO A 26 -12.29 -21.49 -22.26
C PRO A 26 -11.08 -21.92 -21.40
N ASN A 27 -10.66 -23.18 -21.61
CA ASN A 27 -9.77 -24.00 -20.77
C ASN A 27 -8.29 -23.56 -20.64
N SER A 28 -7.94 -22.27 -20.62
CA SER A 28 -6.52 -21.83 -20.61
C SER A 28 -6.11 -20.82 -19.51
N VAL A 29 -6.83 -20.72 -18.39
CA VAL A 29 -6.44 -19.81 -17.30
C VAL A 29 -5.79 -20.55 -16.12
N SER A 30 -4.52 -20.21 -15.86
CA SER A 30 -3.66 -20.75 -14.80
C SER A 30 -4.25 -20.59 -13.38
N SER A 31 -3.95 -21.58 -12.52
CA SER A 31 -4.35 -21.73 -11.11
C SER A 31 -4.13 -20.50 -10.21
N SER A 32 -3.37 -19.50 -10.65
CA SER A 32 -3.09 -18.27 -9.89
C SER A 32 -4.27 -17.28 -9.86
N PHE A 33 -5.17 -17.33 -10.85
CA PHE A 33 -6.39 -16.49 -10.86
C PHE A 33 -7.39 -16.89 -9.77
N TYR A 34 -7.43 -18.17 -9.39
CA TYR A 34 -8.37 -18.68 -8.39
C TYR A 34 -8.14 -18.08 -6.99
N SER A 35 -6.91 -17.67 -6.64
CA SER A 35 -6.62 -17.15 -5.30
C SER A 35 -6.98 -15.68 -5.11
N LEU A 36 -6.94 -14.86 -6.17
CA LEU A 36 -7.41 -13.47 -6.10
C LEU A 36 -8.93 -13.37 -6.21
N PHE A 37 -9.55 -14.20 -7.07
CA PHE A 37 -11.01 -14.19 -7.25
C PHE A 37 -11.77 -14.70 -6.01
N PHE A 38 -11.20 -15.62 -5.24
CA PHE A 38 -11.82 -16.15 -4.01
C PHE A 38 -11.91 -15.12 -2.88
N PHE A 39 -10.98 -14.16 -2.81
CA PHE A 39 -10.99 -13.12 -1.77
C PHE A 39 -12.15 -12.13 -1.95
N SER A 40 -12.58 -11.86 -3.19
CA SER A 40 -13.67 -10.92 -3.46
C SER A 40 -15.06 -11.59 -3.47
N LEU A 41 -15.19 -12.81 -3.98
CA LEU A 41 -16.51 -13.42 -4.21
C LEU A 41 -17.17 -14.00 -2.94
N VAL A 42 -16.37 -14.47 -1.97
CA VAL A 42 -16.90 -15.03 -0.71
C VAL A 42 -17.53 -13.93 0.16
N PHE A 43 -17.07 -12.68 0.03
CA PHE A 43 -17.57 -11.57 0.84
C PHE A 43 -18.64 -10.71 0.14
N GLN A 44 -18.81 -10.80 -1.18
CA GLN A 44 -19.85 -10.05 -1.91
C GLN A 44 -21.21 -10.76 -2.03
N LYS A 45 -21.30 -12.09 -1.88
CA LYS A 45 -22.59 -12.82 -1.93
C LYS A 45 -23.16 -13.12 -0.54
N GLY A 46 -23.32 -12.07 0.28
CA GLY A 46 -24.32 -12.08 1.34
C GLY A 46 -25.72 -11.89 0.75
N ARG A 47 -26.33 -12.96 0.21
CA ARG A 47 -27.75 -12.90 -0.20
C ARG A 47 -28.63 -12.71 1.03
N ARG A 48 -29.41 -11.62 1.03
CA ARG A 48 -30.59 -11.44 1.88
C ARG A 48 -31.50 -12.67 1.73
N CYS A 49 -31.84 -13.31 2.85
CA CYS A 49 -33.00 -14.19 2.94
C CYS A 49 -33.85 -13.72 4.14
N PRO A 50 -35.17 -13.53 3.99
CA PRO A 50 -36.03 -12.96 5.01
C PRO A 50 -36.63 -14.09 5.86
N LEU A 51 -36.26 -14.20 7.12
CA LEU A 51 -37.00 -15.02 8.08
C LEU A 51 -37.03 -14.32 9.44
N VAL A 52 -38.26 -13.93 9.78
CA VAL A 52 -38.87 -13.62 11.08
C VAL A 52 -37.98 -13.88 12.30
N ALA A 53 -37.80 -12.83 13.10
CA ALA A 53 -37.19 -12.90 14.43
C ALA A 53 -38.11 -13.63 15.43
N PRO A 54 -37.55 -14.46 16.32
CA PRO A 54 -38.07 -14.59 17.67
C PRO A 54 -37.08 -13.97 18.66
N HIS A 55 -37.66 -13.16 19.52
CA HIS A 55 -37.10 -12.59 20.72
C HIS A 55 -36.52 -13.69 21.63
N MET A 56 -35.25 -13.62 22.04
CA MET A 56 -34.74 -14.36 23.20
C MET A 56 -33.52 -13.68 23.83
N ASP A 57 -33.83 -13.00 24.93
CA ASP A 57 -33.15 -12.85 26.21
C ASP A 57 -31.62 -12.66 26.31
N GLN A 58 -31.25 -11.56 26.96
CA GLN A 58 -29.90 -11.27 27.42
C GLN A 58 -29.65 -12.01 28.73
N SER A 59 -28.86 -13.08 28.71
CA SER A 59 -28.24 -13.59 29.92
C SER A 59 -26.84 -14.14 29.64
N ASN A 60 -25.94 -13.80 30.55
CA ASN A 60 -24.53 -14.12 30.60
C ASN A 60 -24.25 -15.61 30.34
N ASP A 61 -23.31 -15.90 29.44
CA ASP A 61 -22.43 -17.06 29.60
C ASP A 61 -21.08 -16.80 28.93
N ILE A 62 -20.14 -16.35 29.76
CA ILE A 62 -18.71 -16.32 29.48
C ILE A 62 -18.24 -17.78 29.47
N PHE A 63 -18.13 -18.39 28.29
CA PHE A 63 -17.39 -19.65 28.16
C PHE A 63 -15.90 -19.38 28.34
N ALA A 64 -15.43 -19.60 29.57
CA ALA A 64 -14.02 -19.68 29.94
C ALA A 64 -13.31 -20.75 29.10
N LEU A 65 -12.44 -20.32 28.19
CA LEU A 65 -11.47 -21.20 27.54
C LEU A 65 -10.20 -21.23 28.38
N SER A 66 -9.89 -22.42 28.90
CA SER A 66 -8.72 -22.73 29.74
C SER A 66 -7.39 -22.25 29.11
N PRO A 67 -6.43 -21.71 29.90
CA PRO A 67 -5.28 -20.96 29.39
C PRO A 67 -4.07 -21.80 28.95
N CYS A 68 -4.21 -23.10 28.69
CA CYS A 68 -3.07 -23.95 28.32
C CYS A 68 -3.38 -24.81 27.09
N PHE A 69 -3.22 -24.23 25.90
CA PHE A 69 -3.00 -25.00 24.68
C PHE A 69 -1.69 -24.49 24.05
N LYS A 70 -0.59 -25.18 24.34
CA LYS A 70 0.66 -25.02 23.61
C LYS A 70 0.50 -25.69 22.24
N ILE A 71 0.62 -24.91 21.17
CA ILE A 71 0.74 -25.47 19.82
C ILE A 71 2.23 -25.75 19.61
N GLU A 72 2.65 -26.99 19.81
CA GLU A 72 3.96 -27.45 19.36
C GLU A 72 3.96 -27.60 17.84
N LEU A 73 4.93 -26.97 17.18
CA LEU A 73 5.02 -26.83 15.72
C LEU A 73 5.52 -28.12 15.02
N ASP A 74 5.76 -29.19 15.76
CA ASP A 74 6.65 -30.28 15.30
C ASP A 74 5.94 -31.63 15.13
N GLN A 75 4.65 -31.76 15.43
CA GLN A 75 3.94 -33.05 15.40
C GLN A 75 2.79 -33.10 14.38
N VAL A 76 3.09 -33.30 13.08
CA VAL A 76 2.11 -33.87 12.13
C VAL A 76 2.83 -34.73 11.06
N PRO A 77 2.36 -35.96 10.74
CA PRO A 77 3.09 -36.95 9.93
C PRO A 77 3.37 -36.54 8.48
N PHE A 78 4.50 -37.03 7.97
CA PHE A 78 5.01 -36.86 6.61
C PHE A 78 4.08 -37.50 5.56
N ILE A 79 3.52 -36.68 4.67
CA ILE A 79 3.02 -37.12 3.35
C ILE A 79 3.52 -36.12 2.30
N SER A 80 4.20 -36.65 1.29
CA SER A 80 5.01 -35.93 0.30
C SER A 80 4.17 -35.21 -0.78
N GLY A 81 4.72 -34.12 -1.32
CA GLY A 81 4.37 -33.55 -2.64
C GLY A 81 3.35 -32.41 -2.74
N ARG A 82 2.35 -32.28 -1.84
CA ARG A 82 1.34 -31.18 -1.87
C ARG A 82 1.39 -30.23 -0.68
N ASN A 83 2.47 -30.30 0.10
CA ASN A 83 2.47 -29.83 1.49
C ASN A 83 3.02 -28.40 1.67
N GLU A 84 3.87 -27.90 0.78
CA GLU A 84 4.50 -26.58 0.98
C GLU A 84 3.53 -25.41 0.89
N THR A 85 2.61 -25.41 -0.08
CA THR A 85 1.58 -24.34 -0.17
C THR A 85 0.66 -24.33 1.05
N LYS A 86 0.36 -25.51 1.62
CA LYS A 86 -0.44 -25.64 2.86
C LYS A 86 0.36 -25.23 4.10
N LYS A 87 1.66 -25.53 4.16
CA LYS A 87 2.57 -25.10 5.23
C LYS A 87 2.74 -23.58 5.22
N VAL A 88 2.97 -22.98 4.05
CA VAL A 88 3.04 -21.52 3.87
C VAL A 88 1.72 -20.85 4.27
N ALA A 89 0.58 -21.38 3.82
CA ALA A 89 -0.73 -20.87 4.24
C ALA A 89 -0.93 -20.97 5.75
N ARG A 90 -0.58 -22.09 6.39
CA ARG A 90 -0.69 -22.27 7.84
C ARG A 90 0.23 -21.33 8.62
N ARG A 91 1.46 -21.12 8.17
CA ARG A 91 2.39 -20.13 8.76
C ARG A 91 1.82 -18.72 8.67
N ARG A 92 1.25 -18.34 7.52
CA ARG A 92 0.57 -17.04 7.34
C ARG A 92 -0.64 -16.89 8.27
N TRP A 93 -1.47 -17.93 8.40
CA TRP A 93 -2.58 -17.94 9.34
C TRP A 93 -2.13 -17.84 10.80
N ALA A 94 -1.02 -18.50 11.16
CA ALA A 94 -0.43 -18.40 12.49
C ALA A 94 0.10 -17.00 12.80
N ILE A 95 0.74 -16.34 11.82
CA ILE A 95 1.20 -14.95 11.96
C ILE A 95 0.02 -13.99 12.10
N LEU A 96 -1.00 -14.13 11.24
CA LEU A 96 -2.21 -13.33 11.34
C LEU A 96 -2.88 -13.53 12.71
N ALA A 97 -3.02 -14.77 13.17
CA ALA A 97 -3.58 -15.08 14.48
C ALA A 97 -2.73 -14.51 15.63
N LYS A 98 -1.40 -14.52 15.51
CA LYS A 98 -0.49 -13.91 16.48
C LYS A 98 -0.63 -12.38 16.51
N ALA A 99 -0.67 -11.74 15.35
CA ALA A 99 -0.87 -10.29 15.23
C ALA A 99 -2.21 -9.83 15.81
N LEU A 100 -3.27 -10.65 15.66
CA LEU A 100 -4.59 -10.37 16.23
C LEU A 100 -4.67 -10.65 17.75
N LYS A 101 -3.91 -11.63 18.28
CA LYS A 101 -3.96 -12.04 19.70
C LYS A 101 -2.96 -11.32 20.60
N SER A 102 -1.81 -10.90 20.07
CA SER A 102 -0.76 -10.21 20.84
C SER A 102 -0.24 -9.02 20.05
N PRO A 103 -0.97 -7.89 20.09
CA PRO A 103 -0.74 -6.80 19.15
C PRO A 103 0.56 -6.01 19.42
N THR A 104 1.17 -6.17 20.59
CA THR A 104 2.44 -5.55 20.99
C THR A 104 3.68 -6.38 20.65
N ALA A 105 3.53 -7.67 20.32
CA ALA A 105 4.64 -8.60 20.10
C ALA A 105 4.90 -8.95 18.63
N SER A 106 4.20 -8.32 17.70
CA SER A 106 4.37 -8.49 16.25
C SER A 106 5.02 -7.25 15.63
N GLN A 107 6.24 -6.93 16.05
CA GLN A 107 7.11 -6.04 15.29
C GLN A 107 7.76 -6.88 14.17
N PRO A 108 7.63 -6.53 12.88
CA PRO A 108 8.51 -7.12 11.88
C PRO A 108 9.94 -6.67 12.18
N SER A 109 10.84 -7.62 12.32
CA SER A 109 12.24 -7.40 12.71
C SER A 109 13.05 -6.68 11.63
N SER A 110 12.52 -6.65 10.40
CA SER A 110 13.16 -6.03 9.24
C SER A 110 12.15 -5.81 8.11
N PRO A 111 12.32 -4.80 7.23
CA PRO A 111 11.64 -4.71 5.94
C PRO A 111 11.92 -5.91 4.98
N THR A 112 12.74 -6.88 5.39
CA THR A 112 13.10 -8.10 4.64
C THR A 112 12.55 -9.40 5.24
N ASP A 113 11.59 -9.37 6.17
CA ASP A 113 11.05 -10.60 6.77
C ASP A 113 10.45 -11.54 5.69
N GLU A 114 11.00 -12.76 5.59
CA GLU A 114 10.64 -13.82 4.61
C GLU A 114 9.18 -14.27 4.64
N ILE A 115 8.42 -13.87 5.67
CA ILE A 115 7.01 -14.23 5.83
C ILE A 115 6.05 -13.11 5.42
N SER A 116 6.57 -12.11 4.71
CA SER A 116 5.77 -11.12 4.01
C SER A 116 5.06 -11.74 2.80
N VAL A 117 3.88 -11.23 2.44
CA VAL A 117 3.27 -11.51 1.13
C VAL A 117 4.07 -10.82 0.00
N ARG A 118 4.94 -9.87 0.36
CA ARG A 118 5.90 -9.26 -0.55
C ARG A 118 6.99 -10.27 -0.86
N ARG A 119 6.97 -10.76 -2.10
CA ARG A 119 8.04 -11.58 -2.66
C ARG A 119 9.34 -10.79 -2.80
N ILE A 120 9.23 -9.49 -3.07
CA ILE A 120 10.32 -8.52 -3.10
C ILE A 120 9.84 -7.25 -2.39
N SER A 121 10.65 -6.72 -1.47
CA SER A 121 10.27 -5.59 -0.63
C SER A 121 10.94 -4.26 -1.01
N SER A 122 12.03 -4.28 -1.79
CA SER A 122 12.83 -3.08 -2.12
C SER A 122 13.77 -3.31 -3.31
N PHE A 123 14.18 -2.21 -3.96
CA PHE A 123 15.26 -2.13 -4.95
C PHE A 123 16.63 -1.79 -4.34
N MET A 124 16.72 -1.80 -3.00
CA MET A 124 17.91 -1.44 -2.23
C MET A 124 18.40 -0.01 -2.54
N LEU A 125 17.46 0.93 -2.70
CA LEU A 125 17.72 2.35 -2.96
C LEU A 125 17.51 3.21 -1.71
N LEU A 126 16.71 2.69 -0.77
CA LEU A 126 16.38 3.33 0.48
C LEU A 126 17.02 2.58 1.66
N GLU A 127 18.00 3.22 2.29
CA GLU A 127 18.60 2.73 3.53
C GLU A 127 17.78 3.24 4.73
N THR A 128 17.59 2.40 5.74
CA THR A 128 16.82 2.74 6.94
C THR A 128 17.64 2.50 8.20
N ARG A 129 17.59 3.44 9.14
CA ARG A 129 18.25 3.35 10.44
C ARG A 129 17.28 3.76 11.54
N GLU A 130 16.98 2.86 12.46
CA GLU A 130 16.10 3.18 13.60
C GLU A 130 16.74 4.26 14.49
N LEU A 131 15.92 5.19 14.96
CA LEU A 131 16.30 6.26 15.85
C LEU A 131 15.88 5.91 17.29
N PRO A 132 16.77 6.08 18.28
CA PRO A 132 16.48 5.70 19.66
C PRO A 132 15.38 6.57 20.29
N THR A 133 15.17 7.77 19.78
CA THR A 133 14.18 8.73 20.26
C THR A 133 13.54 9.48 19.10
N ALA A 134 12.33 10.00 19.30
CA ALA A 134 11.67 10.85 18.32
C ALA A 134 12.53 12.08 17.98
N PRO A 135 12.69 12.43 16.69
CA PRO A 135 13.42 13.62 16.29
C PRO A 135 12.68 14.87 16.78
N LEU A 136 13.40 15.77 17.44
CA LEU A 136 12.87 17.09 17.79
C LEU A 136 13.02 18.00 16.56
N ALA A 137 11.93 18.54 16.03
CA ALA A 137 12.07 19.75 15.21
C ALA A 137 12.54 20.87 16.12
N HIS A 138 13.55 21.62 15.68
CA HIS A 138 14.21 22.72 16.40
C HIS A 138 13.29 23.86 16.90
N THR A 139 11.96 23.76 16.70
CA THR A 139 10.96 24.79 17.03
C THR A 139 9.97 24.39 18.11
N ALA A 140 10.12 23.24 18.80
CA ALA A 140 9.20 22.84 19.88
C ALA A 140 9.80 23.12 21.28
N PRO A 141 9.37 24.19 21.99
CA PRO A 141 9.90 24.56 23.31
C PRO A 141 9.34 23.72 24.47
N THR A 142 8.60 22.63 24.21
CA THR A 142 8.08 21.75 25.27
C THR A 142 8.23 20.27 24.91
N PRO A 143 8.58 19.39 25.86
CA PRO A 143 8.53 17.95 25.66
C PRO A 143 7.15 17.51 25.17
N TRP A 144 7.12 16.61 24.18
CA TRP A 144 5.87 16.05 23.66
C TRP A 144 5.04 15.47 24.81
N ARG A 145 3.77 15.88 24.93
CA ARG A 145 2.85 15.28 25.92
C ARG A 145 2.72 13.78 25.64
N SER A 146 2.43 12.96 26.66
CA SER A 146 2.29 11.50 26.52
C SER A 146 1.28 11.07 25.45
N ASN A 147 0.28 11.91 25.13
CA ASN A 147 -0.71 11.69 24.08
C ASN A 147 -0.35 12.27 22.70
N ASP A 148 0.82 12.86 22.51
CA ASP A 148 1.24 13.38 21.20
C ASP A 148 1.33 12.24 20.17
N PRO A 149 0.78 12.38 18.96
CA PRO A 149 1.03 11.44 17.88
C PRO A 149 2.52 11.05 17.72
N VAL A 150 3.46 11.99 17.87
CA VAL A 150 4.90 11.75 17.72
C VAL A 150 5.41 10.64 18.66
N SER A 151 4.88 10.52 19.88
CA SER A 151 5.31 9.51 20.87
C SER A 151 4.80 8.10 20.57
N LYS A 152 3.80 7.95 19.68
CA LYS A 152 3.18 6.66 19.33
C LYS A 152 3.78 6.03 18.06
N ARG A 153 5.02 6.39 17.74
CA ARG A 153 5.72 5.98 16.53
C ARG A 153 7.13 5.51 16.86
N THR A 154 7.58 4.46 16.19
CA THR A 154 9.00 4.15 16.05
C THR A 154 9.55 5.00 14.92
N TRP A 155 10.69 5.65 15.13
CA TRP A 155 11.25 6.60 14.18
C TRP A 155 12.45 6.01 13.46
N PHE A 156 12.56 6.30 12.18
CA PHE A 156 13.65 5.86 11.33
C PHE A 156 14.22 7.04 10.55
N GLU A 157 15.53 7.09 10.40
CA GLU A 157 16.19 7.91 9.40
C GLU A 157 16.24 7.11 8.10
N TYR A 158 15.67 7.69 7.05
CA TYR A 158 15.59 7.16 5.71
C TYR A 158 16.58 7.90 4.84
N SER A 159 17.45 7.16 4.16
CA SER A 159 18.54 7.72 3.37
C SER A 159 18.50 7.21 1.93
N ILE A 160 18.58 8.13 0.97
CA ILE A 160 18.69 7.85 -0.46
C ILE A 160 19.99 8.46 -0.96
N ARG A 161 20.77 7.69 -1.72
CA ARG A 161 22.01 8.17 -2.36
C ARG A 161 21.84 8.22 -3.87
N VAL A 162 22.03 9.39 -4.47
CA VAL A 162 22.05 9.56 -5.93
C VAL A 162 23.38 10.18 -6.34
N GLY A 163 24.23 9.39 -7.01
CA GLY A 163 25.60 9.78 -7.28
C GLY A 163 26.37 10.06 -5.96
N ALA A 164 26.98 11.24 -5.87
CA ALA A 164 27.69 11.67 -4.65
C ALA A 164 26.77 12.29 -3.58
N GLN A 165 25.51 12.57 -3.91
CA GLN A 165 24.60 13.29 -3.02
C GLN A 165 23.84 12.32 -2.11
N LEU A 166 23.77 12.66 -0.82
CA LEU A 166 22.98 11.97 0.19
C LEU A 166 21.74 12.81 0.54
N TYR A 167 20.59 12.15 0.58
CA TYR A 167 19.30 12.73 0.96
C TYR A 167 18.73 11.98 2.15
N GLN A 168 18.28 12.70 3.17
CA GLN A 168 17.79 12.10 4.41
C GLN A 168 16.44 12.68 4.88
N LEU A 169 15.59 11.82 5.44
CA LEU A 169 14.32 12.17 6.09
C LEU A 169 14.08 11.33 7.33
N ASN A 170 13.45 11.91 8.34
CA ASN A 170 12.96 11.15 9.49
C ASN A 170 11.54 10.68 9.23
N ILE A 171 11.29 9.38 9.23
CA ILE A 171 9.98 8.78 8.97
C ILE A 171 9.50 8.04 10.23
N GLY A 172 8.29 8.39 10.67
CA GLY A 172 7.64 7.76 11.81
C GLY A 172 6.76 6.60 11.35
N HIS A 173 6.98 5.42 11.89
CA HIS A 173 6.13 4.25 11.70
C HIS A 173 5.17 4.12 12.87
N ARG A 174 3.86 4.07 12.60
CA ARG A 174 2.87 3.92 13.67
C ARG A 174 3.06 2.59 14.36
N ASN A 175 3.13 2.62 15.69
CA ASN A 175 3.13 1.41 16.51
C ASN A 175 1.70 0.86 16.51
N ARG A 176 1.37 0.00 15.54
CA ARG A 176 0.00 -0.50 15.36
C ARG A 176 -0.22 -1.85 16.02
N THR A 177 -1.39 -1.95 16.63
CA THR A 177 -2.09 -3.16 17.01
C THR A 177 -3.22 -3.35 15.99
N PHE A 178 -3.16 -4.36 15.10
CA PHE A 178 -4.19 -4.53 14.07
C PHE A 178 -5.50 -5.04 14.69
N SER A 179 -6.62 -4.33 14.47
CA SER A 179 -7.97 -4.85 14.77
C SER A 179 -8.55 -5.60 13.57
N ALA A 180 -9.60 -6.40 13.80
CA ALA A 180 -10.33 -7.06 12.71
C ALA A 180 -11.01 -6.02 11.80
N GLU A 181 -11.51 -4.92 12.37
CA GLU A 181 -12.14 -3.81 11.65
C GLU A 181 -11.13 -3.07 10.75
N ASP A 182 -9.88 -2.92 11.21
CA ASP A 182 -8.79 -2.35 10.39
C ASP A 182 -8.46 -3.25 9.18
N LEU A 183 -8.65 -4.57 9.30
CA LEU A 183 -8.46 -5.50 8.19
C LEU A 183 -9.65 -5.53 7.23
N MET A 184 -10.85 -5.15 7.70
CA MET A 184 -12.10 -5.14 6.93
C MET A 184 -12.47 -3.76 6.33
N GLY A 185 -11.79 -2.70 6.74
CA GLY A 185 -12.07 -1.31 6.36
C GLY A 185 -11.42 -0.83 5.05
N PHE A 186 -11.24 0.49 4.93
CA PHE A 186 -10.58 1.13 3.76
C PHE A 186 -9.19 0.54 3.48
N ASN A 187 -8.74 0.56 2.22
CA ASN A 187 -7.45 -0.01 1.83
C ASN A 187 -6.30 0.48 2.75
N ASN A 188 -5.65 -0.47 3.42
CA ASN A 188 -4.55 -0.23 4.35
C ASN A 188 -3.17 -0.67 3.81
N THR A 189 -3.10 -1.03 2.53
CA THR A 189 -1.87 -1.51 1.88
C THR A 189 -0.72 -0.51 2.01
N GLY A 190 -1.00 0.80 1.90
CA GLY A 190 -0.02 1.89 2.08
C GLY A 190 0.29 2.28 3.53
N ASN A 191 -0.31 1.61 4.52
CA ASN A 191 -0.18 1.96 5.95
C ASN A 191 0.84 1.11 6.73
N ILE A 192 1.52 0.20 6.04
CA ILE A 192 2.33 -0.86 6.68
C ILE A 192 3.82 -0.63 6.44
N CYS A 193 4.21 -0.27 5.21
CA CYS A 193 5.60 -0.07 4.81
C CYS A 193 5.69 0.61 3.45
N ILE A 194 6.88 1.14 3.13
CA ILE A 194 7.19 1.74 1.82
C ILE A 194 7.12 0.66 0.74
N TRP A 195 6.42 0.90 -0.36
CA TRP A 195 6.34 -0.02 -1.51
C TRP A 195 7.49 0.26 -2.50
N PRO A 196 7.93 -0.73 -3.29
CA PRO A 196 9.00 -0.53 -4.26
C PRO A 196 8.76 0.65 -5.21
N SER A 197 7.51 0.89 -5.66
CA SER A 197 7.18 2.05 -6.49
C SER A 197 7.38 3.39 -5.79
N GLU A 198 7.10 3.45 -4.48
CA GLU A 198 7.27 4.66 -3.67
C GLU A 198 8.76 4.93 -3.42
N GLU A 199 9.54 3.87 -3.17
CA GLU A 199 11.00 3.91 -3.07
C GLU A 199 11.63 4.41 -4.39
N THR A 200 11.27 3.81 -5.53
CA THR A 200 11.85 4.20 -6.83
C THR A 200 11.41 5.59 -7.27
N LEU A 201 10.18 6.01 -6.94
CA LEU A 201 9.69 7.36 -7.20
C LEU A 201 10.44 8.39 -6.36
N SER A 202 10.69 8.08 -5.08
CA SER A 202 11.49 8.91 -4.18
C SER A 202 12.94 9.04 -4.67
N TYR A 203 13.55 7.94 -5.11
CA TYR A 203 14.88 7.93 -5.73
C TYR A 203 14.91 8.79 -6.99
N TYR A 204 13.94 8.59 -7.89
CA TYR A 204 13.84 9.35 -9.13
C TYR A 204 13.66 10.85 -8.86
N ALA A 205 12.82 11.23 -7.90
CA ALA A 205 12.64 12.63 -7.51
C ALA A 205 13.95 13.25 -6.99
N CYS A 206 14.70 12.53 -6.14
CA CYS A 206 16.02 12.97 -5.65
C CYS A 206 17.06 13.13 -6.76
N GLY A 207 16.98 12.33 -7.82
CA GLY A 207 17.85 12.47 -9.00
C GLY A 207 17.43 13.56 -9.99
N ASN A 208 16.22 14.10 -9.85
CA ASN A 208 15.62 15.03 -10.82
C ASN A 208 15.00 16.26 -10.15
N LEU A 209 15.65 16.80 -9.12
CA LEU A 209 15.13 17.92 -8.32
C LEU A 209 14.74 19.15 -9.14
N ALA A 210 15.44 19.40 -10.26
CA ALA A 210 15.15 20.50 -11.18
C ALA A 210 13.72 20.50 -11.73
N LEU A 211 13.07 19.32 -11.83
CA LEU A 211 11.67 19.21 -12.28
C LEU A 211 10.69 19.91 -11.33
N PHE A 212 11.04 20.03 -10.05
CA PHE A 212 10.17 20.52 -9.00
C PHE A 212 10.52 21.93 -8.52
N SER A 213 11.68 22.48 -8.94
CA SER A 213 12.14 23.81 -8.53
C SER A 213 11.13 24.89 -8.91
N GLY A 214 10.71 25.68 -7.91
CA GLY A 214 9.69 26.73 -8.07
C GLY A 214 8.28 26.22 -8.43
N LYS A 215 8.01 24.91 -8.37
CA LYS A 215 6.71 24.32 -8.72
C LYS A 215 5.81 24.10 -7.51
N ARG A 216 4.50 24.10 -7.74
CA ARG A 216 3.50 23.58 -6.79
C ARG A 216 3.39 22.08 -7.03
N VAL A 217 3.73 21.29 -6.01
CA VAL A 217 3.78 19.83 -6.11
C VAL A 217 2.67 19.21 -5.26
N LEU A 218 2.00 18.22 -5.82
CA LEU A 218 1.00 17.40 -5.12
C LEU A 218 1.41 15.92 -5.20
N GLU A 219 1.35 15.21 -4.08
CA GLU A 219 1.38 13.76 -4.10
C GLU A 219 0.00 13.18 -3.86
N LEU A 220 -0.40 12.24 -4.72
CA LEU A 220 -1.66 11.51 -4.65
C LEU A 220 -1.43 10.08 -4.15
N GLY A 221 -2.05 9.73 -3.03
CA GLY A 221 -2.04 8.36 -2.51
C GLY A 221 -0.70 7.93 -1.94
N GLY A 222 0.03 8.84 -1.29
CA GLY A 222 1.38 8.58 -0.78
C GLY A 222 1.44 7.67 0.45
N GLY A 223 0.30 7.12 0.89
CA GLY A 223 0.23 6.22 2.03
C GLY A 223 0.73 6.87 3.32
N MET A 224 1.31 6.05 4.21
CA MET A 224 1.72 6.50 5.54
C MET A 224 2.85 7.54 5.56
N SER A 225 3.59 7.72 4.46
CA SER A 225 4.78 8.57 4.43
C SER A 225 4.70 9.73 3.45
N CYS A 226 4.05 9.56 2.29
CA CYS A 226 4.18 10.48 1.15
C CYS A 226 5.67 10.77 0.86
N LEU A 227 6.46 9.70 0.76
CA LEU A 227 7.92 9.78 0.87
C LEU A 227 8.49 10.63 -0.27
N ALA A 228 7.96 10.46 -1.49
CA ALA A 228 8.39 11.20 -2.66
C ALA A 228 8.17 12.71 -2.49
N ALA A 229 6.98 13.16 -2.09
CA ALA A 229 6.69 14.57 -1.84
C ALA A 229 7.57 15.14 -0.74
N LEU A 230 7.83 14.39 0.34
CA LEU A 230 8.62 14.89 1.44
C LEU A 230 10.10 15.07 1.07
N PHE A 231 10.66 14.22 0.20
CA PHE A 231 12.00 14.45 -0.34
C PHE A 231 12.02 15.69 -1.24
N VAL A 232 11.02 15.84 -2.12
CA VAL A 232 10.88 17.03 -2.97
C VAL A 232 10.77 18.31 -2.12
N ALA A 233 9.93 18.30 -1.08
CA ALA A 233 9.74 19.41 -0.17
C ALA A 233 11.03 19.85 0.55
N LYS A 234 11.89 18.87 0.88
CA LYS A 234 13.11 19.12 1.62
C LYS A 234 14.25 19.60 0.74
N TYR A 235 14.36 19.11 -0.50
CA TYR A 235 15.57 19.28 -1.30
C TYR A 235 15.38 20.03 -2.63
N ALA A 236 14.16 20.11 -3.18
CA ALA A 236 13.99 20.54 -4.57
C ALA A 236 13.80 22.05 -4.77
N GLY A 237 13.66 22.85 -3.70
CA GLY A 237 13.33 24.27 -3.81
C GLY A 237 11.96 24.52 -4.46
N ALA A 238 10.99 23.62 -4.22
CA ALA A 238 9.62 23.78 -4.70
C ALA A 238 8.94 25.03 -4.11
N GLN A 239 7.92 25.56 -4.80
CA GLN A 239 7.14 26.68 -4.26
C GLN A 239 6.31 26.23 -3.05
N ARG A 240 5.65 25.09 -3.19
CA ARG A 240 4.90 24.43 -2.12
C ARG A 240 4.71 22.95 -2.43
N VAL A 241 4.55 22.16 -1.39
CA VAL A 241 4.24 20.74 -1.50
C VAL A 241 2.98 20.42 -0.70
N LEU A 242 2.06 19.65 -1.30
CA LEU A 242 0.91 19.07 -0.62
C LEU A 242 0.98 17.54 -0.70
N ALA A 243 1.19 16.90 0.45
CA ALA A 243 1.18 15.44 0.59
C ALA A 243 -0.24 14.94 0.89
N THR A 244 -0.79 14.03 0.08
CA THR A 244 -2.18 13.56 0.27
C THR A 244 -2.35 12.05 0.21
N ASP A 245 -3.32 11.59 0.98
CA ASP A 245 -3.80 10.21 0.94
C ASP A 245 -5.31 10.19 1.23
N GLY A 246 -6.01 9.17 0.74
CA GLY A 246 -7.46 9.00 1.00
C GLY A 246 -7.76 8.51 2.42
N ASN A 247 -6.77 7.94 3.12
CA ASN A 247 -6.92 7.41 4.45
C ASN A 247 -6.45 8.42 5.52
N LYS A 248 -7.37 8.82 6.40
CA LYS A 248 -7.10 9.76 7.50
C LYS A 248 -5.95 9.30 8.40
N ALA A 249 -5.83 8.00 8.65
CA ALA A 249 -4.78 7.44 9.48
C ALA A 249 -3.38 7.58 8.86
N SER A 250 -3.30 7.56 7.52
CA SER A 250 -2.08 7.85 6.75
C SER A 250 -1.69 9.31 6.92
N VAL A 251 -2.65 10.22 6.69
CA VAL A 251 -2.42 11.67 6.77
C VAL A 251 -2.06 12.12 8.19
N GLU A 252 -2.67 11.54 9.21
CA GLU A 252 -2.26 11.75 10.61
C GLU A 252 -0.81 11.29 10.86
N ASN A 253 -0.34 10.28 10.15
CA ASN A 253 1.06 9.87 10.21
C ASN A 253 1.99 10.89 9.55
N VAL A 254 1.66 11.30 8.33
CA VAL A 254 2.38 12.34 7.60
C VAL A 254 2.45 13.63 8.41
N GLN A 255 1.35 14.03 9.07
CA GLN A 255 1.32 15.23 9.91
C GLN A 255 2.34 15.18 11.06
N ALA A 256 2.58 14.01 11.64
CA ALA A 256 3.62 13.84 12.66
C ALA A 256 5.03 13.87 12.02
N ILE A 257 5.20 13.25 10.84
CA ILE A 257 6.46 13.31 10.07
C ILE A 257 6.83 14.76 9.75
N LEU A 258 5.85 15.58 9.36
CA LEU A 258 6.07 17.00 9.09
C LEU A 258 6.63 17.76 10.30
N ARG A 259 6.21 17.39 11.52
CA ARG A 259 6.69 18.00 12.78
C ARG A 259 8.09 17.55 13.19
N CYS A 260 8.67 16.55 12.53
CA CYS A 260 9.96 15.95 12.89
C CYS A 260 11.01 16.13 11.78
N ASN A 261 10.73 16.99 10.80
CA ASN A 261 11.62 17.35 9.69
C ASN A 261 11.58 18.85 9.43
N ALA A 262 12.69 19.39 8.93
CA ALA A 262 12.74 20.72 8.33
C ALA A 262 12.63 20.59 6.81
N PHE A 263 11.81 21.44 6.19
CA PHE A 263 11.59 21.48 4.74
C PHE A 263 12.03 22.82 4.17
N ALA A 264 12.46 22.82 2.90
CA ALA A 264 12.91 24.02 2.20
C ALA A 264 11.75 24.89 1.68
N CYS A 265 10.51 24.36 1.70
CA CYS A 265 9.32 25.07 1.26
C CYS A 265 8.12 24.81 2.16
N ARG A 266 7.05 25.59 1.93
CA ARG A 266 5.75 25.34 2.56
C ARG A 266 5.29 23.92 2.23
N THR A 267 5.08 23.11 3.26
CA THR A 267 4.75 21.69 3.14
C THR A 267 3.56 21.39 4.03
N ASP A 268 2.45 21.02 3.41
CA ASP A 268 1.19 20.68 4.08
C ASP A 268 0.83 19.23 3.77
N CYS A 269 0.01 18.61 4.62
CA CYS A 269 -0.61 17.31 4.32
C CYS A 269 -2.11 17.34 4.57
N ALA A 270 -2.87 16.56 3.80
CA ALA A 270 -4.31 16.52 3.97
C ALA A 270 -4.96 15.28 3.37
N VAL A 271 -6.17 14.99 3.84
CA VAL A 271 -7.01 13.95 3.25
C VAL A 271 -7.49 14.41 1.88
N LEU A 272 -7.33 13.54 0.89
CA LEU A 272 -7.90 13.70 -0.45
C LEU A 272 -8.34 12.32 -0.95
N ARG A 273 -9.65 12.10 -0.96
CA ARG A 273 -10.26 10.98 -1.67
C ARG A 273 -10.46 11.42 -3.11
N TRP A 274 -10.01 10.63 -4.07
CA TRP A 274 -9.97 11.05 -5.47
C TRP A 274 -11.36 11.36 -6.04
N GLY A 275 -12.40 10.60 -5.65
CA GLY A 275 -13.79 10.88 -6.03
C GLY A 275 -14.33 12.23 -5.51
N ASP A 276 -13.75 12.77 -4.45
CA ASP A 276 -14.15 14.06 -3.87
C ASP A 276 -13.35 15.24 -4.47
N ALA A 277 -12.45 14.96 -5.42
CA ALA A 277 -11.57 15.96 -5.99
C ALA A 277 -12.31 17.09 -6.73
N ALA A 278 -13.59 16.97 -7.08
CA ALA A 278 -14.33 18.11 -7.66
C ALA A 278 -14.64 19.21 -6.62
N GLN A 279 -14.77 18.85 -5.33
CA GLN A 279 -15.22 19.75 -4.27
C GLN A 279 -14.07 20.47 -3.55
N ASP A 280 -12.84 20.07 -3.84
CA ASP A 280 -11.66 20.58 -3.17
C ASP A 280 -11.16 21.91 -3.79
N SER A 281 -11.03 22.94 -2.97
CA SER A 281 -10.67 24.30 -3.40
C SER A 281 -9.16 24.59 -3.46
N ARG A 282 -8.29 23.60 -3.22
CA ARG A 282 -6.83 23.78 -3.11
C ARG A 282 -6.09 24.04 -4.44
N GLY A 283 -6.83 24.27 -5.52
CA GLY A 283 -6.32 24.67 -6.83
C GLY A 283 -5.63 23.55 -7.61
N GLN A 284 -4.88 23.98 -8.63
CA GLN A 284 -4.08 23.11 -9.50
C GLN A 284 -2.60 23.14 -9.14
N PHE A 285 -1.88 22.13 -9.62
CA PHE A 285 -0.48 21.86 -9.34
C PHE A 285 0.30 21.71 -10.64
N ASP A 286 1.54 22.16 -10.62
CA ASP A 286 2.41 22.14 -11.81
C ASP A 286 3.05 20.77 -11.96
N VAL A 287 3.33 20.10 -10.83
CA VAL A 287 3.79 18.72 -10.79
C VAL A 287 2.92 17.87 -9.86
N ILE A 288 2.52 16.69 -10.32
CA ILE A 288 1.85 15.68 -9.49
C ILE A 288 2.71 14.41 -9.43
N VAL A 289 2.83 13.77 -8.28
CA VAL A 289 3.50 12.47 -8.14
C VAL A 289 2.55 11.44 -7.54
N SER A 290 2.68 10.17 -7.93
CA SER A 290 1.87 9.08 -7.37
C SER A 290 2.55 7.73 -7.57
N ALA A 291 2.53 6.87 -6.53
CA ALA A 291 3.14 5.56 -6.58
C ALA A 291 2.13 4.43 -6.32
N ASP A 292 2.20 3.37 -7.12
CA ASP A 292 1.44 2.11 -7.01
C ASP A 292 -0.06 2.29 -6.76
N CYS A 293 -0.69 3.28 -7.42
CA CYS A 293 -2.10 3.63 -7.20
C CYS A 293 -3.09 3.04 -8.25
N LEU A 294 -2.62 2.19 -9.18
CA LEU A 294 -3.39 1.82 -10.39
C LEU A 294 -4.24 0.54 -10.27
N PHE A 295 -4.13 -0.18 -9.16
CA PHE A 295 -4.52 -1.59 -9.04
C PHE A 295 -6.00 -1.87 -8.74
N PHE A 296 -6.79 -0.87 -8.33
CA PHE A 296 -8.23 -1.02 -8.12
C PHE A 296 -9.01 -0.38 -9.27
N ASP A 297 -9.91 -1.14 -9.88
CA ASP A 297 -10.68 -0.68 -11.04
C ASP A 297 -11.58 0.51 -10.71
N ASP A 298 -12.35 0.43 -9.61
CA ASP A 298 -13.25 1.50 -9.18
C ASP A 298 -12.49 2.80 -8.86
N ALA A 299 -11.32 2.68 -8.22
CA ALA A 299 -10.53 3.84 -7.82
C ALA A 299 -9.72 4.45 -8.97
N ARG A 300 -9.42 3.70 -10.03
CA ARG A 300 -8.60 4.18 -11.15
C ARG A 300 -9.28 5.29 -11.94
N THR A 301 -10.58 5.19 -12.17
CA THR A 301 -11.36 6.26 -12.84
C THR A 301 -11.33 7.54 -12.01
N ASP A 302 -11.54 7.43 -10.69
CA ASP A 302 -11.47 8.57 -9.78
C ASP A 302 -10.06 9.20 -9.74
N LEU A 303 -9.01 8.37 -9.77
CA LEU A 303 -7.62 8.84 -9.85
C LEU A 303 -7.38 9.65 -11.13
N VAL A 304 -7.83 9.15 -12.29
CA VAL A 304 -7.69 9.86 -13.57
C VAL A 304 -8.42 11.21 -13.54
N ASN A 305 -9.65 11.24 -13.00
CA ASN A 305 -10.42 12.47 -12.86
C ASN A 305 -9.76 13.47 -11.89
N CYS A 306 -9.26 12.97 -10.76
CA CYS A 306 -8.50 13.76 -9.79
C CYS A 306 -7.23 14.35 -10.45
N LEU A 307 -6.45 13.51 -11.14
CA LEU A 307 -5.22 13.93 -11.83
C LEU A 307 -5.54 14.99 -12.90
N ARG A 308 -6.54 14.77 -13.75
CA ARG A 308 -6.96 15.75 -14.77
C ARG A 308 -7.39 17.08 -14.17
N SER A 309 -8.17 17.06 -13.10
CA SER A 309 -8.70 18.28 -12.48
C SER A 309 -7.61 19.08 -11.75
N ARG A 310 -6.67 18.37 -11.10
CA ARG A 310 -5.59 18.95 -10.28
C ARG A 310 -4.35 19.32 -11.06
N LEU A 311 -4.09 18.72 -12.21
CA LEU A 311 -2.94 19.10 -13.03
C LEU A 311 -3.21 20.44 -13.73
N ALA A 312 -2.29 21.39 -13.58
CA ALA A 312 -2.34 22.66 -14.29
C ALA A 312 -2.17 22.44 -15.81
N PRO A 313 -2.67 23.34 -16.67
CA PRO A 313 -2.31 23.35 -18.09
C PRO A 313 -0.78 23.39 -18.26
N GLY A 314 -0.22 22.54 -19.13
CA GLY A 314 1.22 22.36 -19.26
C GLY A 314 1.90 21.60 -18.12
N GLY A 315 1.14 21.17 -17.09
CA GLY A 315 1.67 20.45 -15.95
C GLY A 315 2.11 19.01 -16.27
N LEU A 316 2.96 18.47 -15.41
CA LEU A 316 3.52 17.12 -15.50
C LEU A 316 3.09 16.28 -14.30
N ALA A 317 2.55 15.08 -14.52
CA ALA A 317 2.41 14.07 -13.48
C ALA A 317 3.39 12.92 -13.70
N LEU A 318 4.07 12.51 -12.64
CA LEU A 318 5.00 11.37 -12.59
C LEU A 318 4.31 10.25 -11.81
N VAL A 319 3.80 9.25 -12.52
CA VAL A 319 3.10 8.11 -11.93
C VAL A 319 3.98 6.87 -12.06
N MET A 320 4.33 6.22 -10.95
CA MET A 320 5.10 4.98 -10.97
C MET A 320 4.26 3.81 -10.47
N ALA A 321 4.09 2.77 -11.30
CA ALA A 321 3.40 1.57 -10.88
C ALA A 321 3.88 0.34 -11.68
N PRO A 322 3.84 -0.87 -11.10
CA PRO A 322 4.06 -2.08 -11.89
C PRO A 322 2.89 -2.31 -12.83
N ARG A 323 3.14 -3.07 -13.91
CA ARG A 323 2.14 -3.33 -14.94
C ARG A 323 0.85 -3.96 -14.38
N ARG A 324 1.00 -4.89 -13.44
CA ARG A 324 -0.05 -5.67 -12.75
C ARG A 324 -1.19 -6.06 -13.70
N GLY A 325 -0.89 -6.94 -14.65
CA GLY A 325 -1.84 -7.38 -15.66
C GLY A 325 -2.11 -6.25 -16.66
N ALA A 326 -3.37 -5.83 -16.79
CA ALA A 326 -3.77 -4.75 -17.69
C ALA A 326 -4.00 -3.41 -16.99
N THR A 327 -3.73 -3.31 -15.68
CA THR A 327 -4.11 -2.13 -14.87
C THR A 327 -3.35 -0.87 -15.29
N LEU A 328 -2.05 -0.99 -15.57
CA LEU A 328 -1.24 0.12 -16.10
C LEU A 328 -1.73 0.59 -17.47
N ASP A 329 -1.93 -0.34 -18.41
CA ASP A 329 -2.39 -0.01 -19.76
C ASP A 329 -3.82 0.59 -19.73
N SER A 330 -4.66 0.11 -18.81
CA SER A 330 -5.99 0.67 -18.57
C SER A 330 -5.93 2.10 -18.02
N PHE A 331 -4.99 2.41 -17.13
CA PHE A 331 -4.78 3.77 -16.65
C PHE A 331 -4.33 4.72 -17.76
N VAL A 332 -3.40 4.27 -18.61
CA VAL A 332 -2.95 5.04 -19.78
C VAL A 332 -4.13 5.32 -20.71
N GLY A 333 -4.87 4.29 -21.11
CA GLY A 333 -6.02 4.46 -22.00
C GLY A 333 -7.13 5.35 -21.42
N GLN A 334 -7.43 5.24 -20.13
CA GLN A 334 -8.40 6.12 -19.46
C GLN A 334 -7.90 7.57 -19.38
N SER A 335 -6.61 7.78 -19.12
CA SER A 335 -6.00 9.12 -19.06
C SER A 335 -6.03 9.81 -20.43
N GLU A 336 -5.71 9.07 -21.49
CA GLU A 336 -5.76 9.56 -22.87
C GLU A 336 -7.19 9.87 -23.33
N ALA A 337 -8.15 9.00 -23.00
CA ALA A 337 -9.58 9.27 -23.22
C ALA A 337 -10.05 10.52 -22.44
N ALA A 338 -9.41 10.81 -21.30
CA ALA A 338 -9.60 12.03 -20.53
C ALA A 338 -8.77 13.22 -21.06
N GLY A 339 -8.24 13.17 -22.28
CA GLY A 339 -7.56 14.30 -22.93
C GLY A 339 -6.20 14.67 -22.33
N LEU A 340 -5.59 13.76 -21.56
CA LEU A 340 -4.20 13.85 -21.12
C LEU A 340 -3.30 13.14 -22.15
N ARG A 341 -2.00 13.44 -22.15
CA ARG A 341 -1.01 12.71 -22.96
C ARG A 341 -0.15 11.86 -22.04
N CYS A 342 0.03 10.58 -22.37
CA CYS A 342 0.81 9.65 -21.57
C CYS A 342 2.08 9.21 -22.32
N ARG A 343 3.20 9.13 -21.61
CA ARG A 343 4.44 8.51 -22.07
C ARG A 343 4.92 7.50 -21.04
N THR A 344 5.00 6.25 -21.44
CA THR A 344 5.53 5.18 -20.61
C THR A 344 7.04 5.09 -20.79
N VAL A 345 7.79 5.12 -19.69
CA VAL A 345 9.24 5.07 -19.65
C VAL A 345 9.66 3.87 -18.79
N PRO A 346 9.89 2.69 -19.38
CA PRO A 346 10.30 1.51 -18.63
C PRO A 346 11.68 1.66 -17.98
N ASN A 347 12.68 2.17 -18.69
CA ASN A 347 14.00 2.49 -18.13
C ASN A 347 14.09 4.00 -17.88
N TYR A 348 13.74 4.42 -16.65
CA TYR A 348 13.81 5.82 -16.20
C TYR A 348 15.07 6.13 -15.38
N SER A 349 15.90 5.13 -15.09
CA SER A 349 17.13 5.26 -14.32
C SER A 349 17.97 4.01 -14.52
N ASP A 350 19.20 4.16 -15.02
CA ASP A 350 20.11 3.04 -15.25
C ASP A 350 20.42 2.28 -13.95
N VAL A 351 20.55 2.99 -12.83
CA VAL A 351 20.75 2.36 -11.50
C VAL A 351 19.57 1.46 -11.15
N VAL A 352 18.33 1.93 -11.35
CA VAL A 352 17.14 1.11 -11.03
C VAL A 352 17.02 -0.06 -12.01
N TRP A 353 17.38 0.17 -13.28
CA TRP A 353 17.41 -0.88 -14.30
C TRP A 353 18.41 -1.99 -13.97
N GLU A 354 19.62 -1.64 -13.53
CA GLU A 354 20.63 -2.59 -13.06
C GLU A 354 20.14 -3.39 -11.84
N LYS A 355 19.52 -2.72 -10.85
CA LYS A 355 18.90 -3.41 -9.71
C LYS A 355 17.80 -4.37 -10.14
N ARG A 356 16.95 -3.96 -11.09
CA ARG A 356 15.97 -4.85 -11.73
C ARG A 356 16.65 -6.08 -12.34
N LEU A 357 17.70 -5.90 -13.15
CA LEU A 357 18.39 -7.01 -13.81
C LEU A 357 18.99 -7.99 -12.78
N ALA A 358 19.58 -7.47 -11.70
CA ALA A 358 20.07 -8.31 -10.61
C ALA A 358 18.94 -9.09 -9.92
N LEU A 359 17.78 -8.47 -9.73
CA LEU A 359 16.60 -9.11 -9.15
C LEU A 359 15.97 -10.17 -10.05
N MET A 360 16.14 -10.11 -11.38
CA MET A 360 15.60 -11.12 -12.30
C MET A 360 16.16 -12.53 -12.05
N ALA A 361 17.33 -12.65 -11.41
CA ALA A 361 17.88 -13.94 -11.00
C ALA A 361 17.12 -14.57 -9.81
N ASN A 362 16.32 -13.78 -9.08
CA ASN A 362 15.52 -14.26 -7.96
C ASN A 362 14.19 -14.85 -8.47
N ALA A 363 13.92 -16.12 -8.13
CA ALA A 363 12.71 -16.84 -8.53
C ALA A 363 11.40 -16.18 -8.04
N ASP A 364 11.48 -15.37 -6.99
CA ASP A 364 10.34 -14.66 -6.42
C ASP A 364 10.08 -13.30 -7.09
N TYR A 365 11.03 -12.79 -7.89
CA TYR A 365 10.88 -11.56 -8.66
C TYR A 365 10.03 -11.77 -9.92
N ASN A 366 9.31 -10.71 -10.31
CA ASN A 366 8.41 -10.72 -11.45
C ASN A 366 8.10 -9.27 -11.83
N ASP A 367 8.55 -8.83 -13.01
CA ASP A 367 8.36 -7.44 -13.45
C ASP A 367 6.89 -7.01 -13.46
N ASN A 368 5.97 -7.90 -13.83
CA ASN A 368 4.54 -7.57 -13.87
C ASN A 368 4.00 -7.18 -12.49
N ILE A 369 4.59 -7.67 -11.40
CA ILE A 369 4.11 -7.41 -10.03
C ILE A 369 5.02 -6.43 -9.31
N HIS A 370 6.31 -6.44 -9.59
CA HIS A 370 7.32 -5.78 -8.78
C HIS A 370 8.00 -4.60 -9.45
N TYR A 371 8.16 -4.57 -10.78
CA TYR A 371 8.90 -3.52 -11.45
C TYR A 371 8.04 -2.29 -11.69
N PRO A 372 8.29 -1.15 -11.01
CA PRO A 372 7.55 0.06 -11.24
C PRO A 372 7.99 0.64 -12.57
N ILE A 373 7.04 0.94 -13.44
CA ILE A 373 7.25 1.65 -14.69
C ILE A 373 6.85 3.11 -14.47
N LEU A 374 7.68 4.05 -14.95
CA LEU A 374 7.34 5.47 -14.93
C LEU A 374 6.36 5.78 -16.07
N ILE A 375 5.32 6.53 -15.75
CA ILE A 375 4.35 7.07 -16.68
C ILE A 375 4.36 8.59 -16.48
N GLU A 376 4.81 9.30 -17.51
CA GLU A 376 4.70 10.74 -17.57
C GLU A 376 3.35 11.11 -18.18
N VAL A 377 2.53 11.84 -17.42
CA VAL A 377 1.23 12.30 -17.87
C VAL A 377 1.26 13.81 -17.97
N THR A 378 1.01 14.38 -19.16
CA THR A 378 0.98 15.83 -19.36
C THR A 378 -0.41 16.30 -19.73
N LYS A 379 -0.75 17.50 -19.27
CA LYS A 379 -1.99 18.18 -19.67
C LYS A 379 -1.66 19.23 -20.72
N PRO A 380 -2.25 19.16 -21.93
CA PRO A 380 -2.00 20.15 -22.97
C PRO A 380 -2.22 21.59 -22.46
N GLU A 381 -1.33 22.51 -22.84
CA GLU A 381 -1.60 23.94 -22.81
C GLU A 381 -2.77 24.20 -23.77
N ARG A 382 -3.80 24.92 -23.31
CA ARG A 382 -5.03 25.11 -24.09
C ARG A 382 -4.79 25.84 -25.39
#